data_AF-A0A7C5M8G1-F1
#
_entry.id   AF-A0A7C5M8G1-F1
#
_cell.length_a   1.000
_cell.length_b   1.000
_cell.length_c   1.000
_cell.angle_alpha   90.00
_cell.angle_beta   90.00
_cell.angle_gamma   90.00
#
_symmetry.space_group_name_H-M   'P 1'
#
loop_
_entity.id
_entity.type
_entity.pdbx_description
1 polymer ?
#
loop_
_entity_poly.entity_id
_entity_poly.type
_entity_poly.pdbx_seq_one_letter_code
_entity_poly.pdbx_strand_id
1 'polypeptide(L)'
;MQVFLDRIFVSPNVTQAAKVAGKSRAAVYARRAKDEEFKQRWDEAIESSVDELEDVARERAMAGSDLLLIFMLKAHRPEKYRENLARDVHQDKSRRKKGKRTITIKRK
;
A
#
# COMPACT_ATOMS: atom_id res chain seq x y z
N MET A 1 25.25 -11.80 -5.09
CA MET A 1 23.91 -11.29 -4.72
C MET A 1 23.74 -11.09 -3.22
N GLN A 2 24.63 -11.64 -2.37
CA GLN A 2 24.66 -11.34 -0.94
C GLN A 2 24.71 -9.83 -0.64
N VAL A 3 25.62 -9.08 -1.29
CA VAL A 3 25.73 -7.61 -1.18
C VAL A 3 24.39 -6.88 -1.43
N PHE A 4 23.55 -7.41 -2.32
CA PHE A 4 22.22 -6.84 -2.56
C PHE A 4 21.28 -7.10 -1.37
N LEU A 5 21.24 -8.34 -0.88
CA LEU A 5 20.39 -8.75 0.25
C LEU A 5 20.79 -8.01 1.53
N ASP A 6 22.09 -7.92 1.83
CA ASP A 6 22.61 -7.18 2.99
C ASP A 6 22.19 -5.71 2.93
N ARG A 7 22.16 -5.12 1.74
CA ARG A 7 21.74 -3.72 1.57
C ARG A 7 20.23 -3.54 1.71
N ILE A 8 19.43 -4.51 1.26
CA ILE A 8 17.97 -4.50 1.45
C ILE A 8 17.61 -4.59 2.93
N PHE A 9 18.31 -5.44 3.68
CA PHE A 9 18.12 -5.58 5.13
C PHE A 9 18.31 -4.23 5.86
N VAL A 10 19.39 -3.51 5.54
CA VAL A 10 19.66 -2.20 6.15
C VAL A 10 18.69 -1.11 5.67
N SER A 11 18.23 -1.21 4.42
CA SER A 11 17.29 -0.26 3.85
C SER A 11 16.58 -0.89 2.65
N PRO A 12 15.23 -0.98 2.62
CA PRO A 12 14.48 -1.64 1.56
C PRO A 12 14.40 -0.78 0.28
N ASN A 13 15.46 -0.05 -0.05
CA ASN A 13 15.62 0.70 -1.28
C ASN A 13 16.29 -0.15 -2.36
N VAL A 14 15.46 -0.82 -3.16
CA VAL A 14 15.89 -1.72 -4.25
C VAL A 14 16.80 -1.03 -5.27
N THR A 15 16.54 0.23 -5.60
CA THR A 15 17.37 0.99 -6.56
C THR A 15 18.78 1.17 -6.03
N GLN A 16 18.91 1.56 -4.76
CA GLN A 16 20.20 1.75 -4.13
C GLN A 16 20.93 0.41 -3.91
N ALA A 17 20.23 -0.61 -3.43
CA ALA A 17 20.78 -1.96 -3.24
C ALA A 17 21.32 -2.56 -4.55
N ALA A 18 20.57 -2.40 -5.66
CA ALA A 18 21.03 -2.85 -6.98
C ALA A 18 22.29 -2.11 -7.42
N LYS A 19 22.34 -0.79 -7.23
CA LYS A 19 23.53 0.03 -7.54
C LYS A 19 24.76 -0.42 -6.74
N VAL A 20 24.61 -0.63 -5.43
CA VAL A 20 25.70 -1.11 -4.55
C VAL A 20 26.18 -2.50 -4.95
N ALA A 21 25.27 -3.38 -5.37
CA ALA A 21 25.61 -4.71 -5.88
C ALA A 21 26.15 -4.72 -7.33
N GLY A 22 26.32 -3.56 -7.97
CA GLY A 22 26.80 -3.44 -9.35
C GLY A 22 25.83 -4.04 -10.38
N LYS A 23 24.52 -4.01 -10.11
CA LYS A 23 23.47 -4.54 -11.00
C LYS A 23 22.46 -3.48 -11.39
N SER A 24 21.85 -3.66 -12.55
CA SER A 24 20.62 -2.94 -12.89
C SER A 24 19.44 -3.54 -12.11
N ARG A 25 18.46 -2.71 -11.74
CA ARG A 25 17.20 -3.21 -11.15
C ARG A 25 16.56 -4.33 -11.95
N ALA A 26 16.54 -4.19 -13.28
CA ALA A 26 15.97 -5.19 -14.18
C ALA A 26 16.66 -6.56 -14.05
N ALA A 27 18.00 -6.59 -13.95
CA ALA A 27 18.74 -7.83 -13.73
C ALA A 27 18.42 -8.48 -12.37
N VAL A 28 18.24 -7.68 -11.31
CA VAL A 28 17.89 -8.19 -9.98
C VAL A 28 16.48 -8.79 -9.98
N TYR A 29 15.49 -8.11 -10.58
CA TYR A 29 14.14 -8.67 -10.72
C TYR A 29 14.09 -9.90 -11.62
N ALA A 30 14.85 -9.92 -12.72
CA ALA A 30 14.96 -11.10 -13.58
C ALA A 30 15.53 -12.31 -12.83
N ARG A 31 16.44 -12.08 -11.86
CA ARG A 31 16.94 -13.12 -10.97
C ARG A 31 15.86 -13.57 -9.98
N ARG A 32 15.17 -12.63 -9.32
CA ARG A 32 14.06 -12.94 -8.40
C ARG A 32 12.97 -13.79 -9.04
N ALA A 33 12.72 -13.63 -10.34
CA ALA A 33 11.75 -14.43 -11.08
C ALA A 33 12.20 -15.87 -11.40
N LYS A 34 13.51 -16.15 -11.34
CA LYS A 34 14.10 -17.45 -11.75
C LYS A 34 14.70 -18.24 -10.58
N ASP A 35 15.02 -17.56 -9.49
CA ASP A 35 15.75 -18.07 -8.34
C ASP A 35 14.86 -17.90 -7.10
N GLU A 36 14.14 -18.96 -6.75
CA GLU A 36 13.16 -18.94 -5.66
C GLU A 36 13.84 -18.77 -4.28
N GLU A 37 15.04 -19.32 -4.09
CA GLU A 37 15.82 -19.11 -2.87
C GLU A 37 16.21 -17.64 -2.72
N PHE A 38 16.70 -17.01 -3.80
CA PHE A 38 17.00 -15.58 -3.78
C PHE A 38 15.76 -14.72 -3.53
N LYS A 39 14.60 -15.11 -4.05
CA LYS A 39 13.33 -14.43 -3.77
C LYS A 39 12.96 -14.53 -2.29
N GLN A 40 13.02 -15.73 -1.70
CA GLN A 40 12.73 -15.92 -0.27
C GLN A 40 13.65 -15.08 0.61
N ARG A 41 14.96 -15.13 0.37
CA ARG A 41 15.94 -14.35 1.14
C ARG A 41 15.77 -12.85 0.96
N TRP A 42 15.30 -12.40 -0.19
CA TRP A 42 14.94 -10.99 -0.40
C TRP A 42 13.72 -10.65 0.46
N ASP A 43 12.65 -11.43 0.35
CA ASP A 43 11.41 -11.18 1.08
C ASP A 43 11.66 -11.15 2.59
N GLU A 44 12.41 -12.13 3.13
CA GLU A 44 12.86 -12.16 4.53
C GLU A 44 13.64 -10.90 4.92
N ALA A 45 14.58 -10.44 4.08
CA ALA A 45 15.36 -9.23 4.36
C ALA A 45 14.48 -7.97 4.40
N ILE A 46 13.40 -7.91 3.61
CA ILE A 46 12.44 -6.79 3.69
C ILE A 46 11.64 -6.88 4.99
N GLU A 47 11.09 -8.05 5.33
CA GLU A 47 10.29 -8.22 6.54
C GLU A 47 11.12 -7.85 7.78
N SER A 48 12.34 -8.37 7.91
CA SER A 48 13.21 -7.99 9.04
C SER A 48 13.56 -6.50 9.07
N SER A 49 13.71 -5.85 7.92
CA SER A 49 13.93 -4.40 7.85
C SER A 49 12.71 -3.60 8.29
N VAL A 50 11.51 -4.11 8.02
CA VAL A 50 10.25 -3.51 8.48
C VAL A 50 10.09 -3.71 9.98
N ASP A 51 10.40 -4.90 10.52
CA ASP A 51 10.38 -5.15 11.97
C ASP A 51 11.26 -4.13 12.73
N GLU A 52 12.48 -3.87 12.26
CA GLU A 52 13.36 -2.85 12.84
C GLU A 52 12.76 -1.44 12.76
N LEU A 53 12.07 -1.12 11.66
CA LEU A 53 11.38 0.17 11.50
C LEU A 53 10.20 0.31 12.46
N GLU A 54 9.47 -0.77 12.73
CA GLU A 54 8.36 -0.81 13.68
C GLU A 54 8.82 -0.57 15.11
N ASP A 55 9.97 -1.11 15.50
CA ASP A 55 10.58 -0.83 16.81
C ASP A 55 10.91 0.65 16.98
N VAL A 56 11.55 1.26 15.98
CA VAL A 56 11.82 2.72 15.97
C VAL A 56 10.52 3.53 15.98
N ALA A 57 9.49 3.08 15.25
CA ALA A 57 8.19 3.74 15.24
C ALA A 57 7.53 3.68 16.64
N ARG A 58 7.62 2.54 17.32
CA ARG A 58 7.12 2.34 18.68
C ARG A 58 7.84 3.23 19.68
N GLU A 59 9.17 3.29 19.64
CA GLU A 59 9.96 4.18 20.51
C GLU A 59 9.51 5.64 20.36
N ARG A 60 9.37 6.12 19.13
CA ARG A 60 8.93 7.49 18.84
C ARG A 60 7.47 7.74 19.22
N ALA A 61 6.60 6.75 19.03
CA ALA A 61 5.21 6.81 19.48
C ALA A 61 5.15 7.02 21.00
N MET A 62 5.90 6.20 21.76
CA MET A 62 5.98 6.29 23.21
C MET A 62 6.65 7.57 23.71
N ALA A 63 7.55 8.17 22.91
CA ALA A 63 8.18 9.46 23.22
C ALA A 63 7.26 10.67 22.99
N GLY A 64 6.04 10.48 22.44
CA GLY A 64 5.04 11.55 22.30
C GLY A 64 4.56 11.81 20.87
N SER A 65 4.74 10.87 19.94
CA SER A 65 4.19 10.99 18.59
C SER A 65 2.79 10.38 18.49
N ASP A 66 1.76 11.21 18.66
CA ASP A 66 0.34 10.80 18.56
C ASP A 66 0.02 10.15 17.22
N LEU A 67 0.60 10.64 16.14
CA LEU A 67 0.39 10.08 14.82
C LEU A 67 0.92 8.63 14.74
N LEU A 68 2.13 8.37 15.27
CA LEU A 68 2.67 7.02 15.31
C LEU A 68 1.89 6.13 16.28
N LEU A 69 1.41 6.66 17.41
CA LEU A 69 0.48 5.91 18.29
C LEU A 69 -0.77 5.46 17.53
N ILE A 70 -1.41 6.36 16.77
CA ILE A 70 -2.59 6.02 15.96
C ILE A 70 -2.24 4.96 14.91
N PHE A 71 -1.11 5.12 14.20
CA PHE A 71 -0.68 4.13 13.20
C PHE A 71 -0.46 2.75 13.81
N MET A 72 0.29 2.65 14.91
CA MET A 72 0.56 1.38 15.58
C MET A 72 -0.74 0.74 16.12
N LEU A 73 -1.66 1.53 16.69
CA LEU A 73 -2.95 1.02 17.14
C LEU A 73 -3.80 0.48 15.99
N LYS A 74 -3.85 1.19 14.86
CA LYS A 74 -4.57 0.73 13.65
C LYS A 74 -3.94 -0.51 13.02
N ALA A 75 -2.61 -0.63 13.06
CA ALA A 75 -1.88 -1.77 12.53
C ALA A 75 -2.12 -3.06 13.35
N HIS A 76 -1.99 -2.99 14.67
CA HIS A 76 -2.09 -4.17 15.54
C HIS A 76 -3.50 -4.49 16.03
N ARG A 77 -4.44 -3.55 15.96
CA ARG A 77 -5.86 -3.74 16.37
C ARG A 77 -6.84 -3.11 15.36
N PRO A 78 -6.79 -3.53 14.07
CA PRO A 78 -7.62 -2.95 13.03
C PRO A 78 -9.12 -3.11 13.30
N GLU A 79 -9.54 -4.18 13.97
CA GLU A 79 -10.94 -4.42 14.34
C GLU A 79 -11.52 -3.34 15.26
N LYS A 80 -10.67 -2.65 16.03
CA LYS A 80 -11.08 -1.61 16.97
C LYS A 80 -10.87 -0.20 16.43
N TYR A 81 -9.81 0.02 15.65
CA TYR A 81 -9.37 1.38 15.29
C TYR A 81 -9.44 1.69 13.79
N ARG A 82 -9.77 0.72 12.92
CA ARG A 82 -9.99 1.01 11.49
C ARG A 82 -11.22 1.91 11.33
N GLU A 83 -11.15 2.82 10.36
CA GLU A 83 -12.25 3.73 10.06
C GLU A 83 -13.40 2.97 9.41
N ASN A 84 -14.60 3.10 10.01
CA ASN A 84 -15.84 2.69 9.37
C ASN A 84 -16.33 3.85 8.49
N LEU A 85 -16.16 3.72 7.18
CA LEU A 85 -16.79 4.63 6.22
C LEU A 85 -18.31 4.35 6.22
N ALA A 86 -19.05 5.01 7.11
CA ALA A 86 -20.50 5.12 6.99
C ALA A 86 -20.79 5.85 5.68
N ARG A 87 -21.12 5.11 4.63
CA ARG A 87 -21.58 5.69 3.37
C ARG A 87 -23.01 6.16 3.59
N ASP A 88 -23.20 7.47 3.79
CA ASP A 88 -24.51 8.07 3.66
C ASP A 88 -24.95 7.97 2.19
N VAL A 89 -25.69 6.90 1.87
CA VAL A 89 -26.39 6.77 0.59
C VAL A 89 -27.61 7.68 0.65
N HIS A 90 -27.40 8.98 0.42
CA HIS A 90 -28.51 9.91 0.21
C HIS A 90 -29.14 9.60 -1.16
N GLN A 91 -30.19 8.79 -1.16
CA GLN A 91 -30.91 8.37 -2.35
C GLN A 91 -31.76 9.54 -2.88
N ASP A 92 -31.17 10.39 -3.73
CA ASP A 92 -31.93 11.45 -4.40
C ASP A 92 -32.91 10.84 -5.42
N LYS A 93 -34.20 10.78 -5.06
CA LYS A 93 -35.30 10.28 -5.90
C LYS A 93 -35.91 11.35 -6.82
N SER A 94 -35.22 12.44 -7.11
CA SER A 94 -35.77 13.59 -7.85
C SER A 94 -35.37 13.66 -9.34
N ARG A 95 -35.53 12.60 -10.15
CA ARG A 95 -35.35 12.69 -11.63
C ARG A 95 -36.30 11.83 -12.48
N ARG A 96 -37.58 11.71 -12.11
CA ARG A 96 -38.56 10.98 -12.93
C ARG A 96 -39.82 11.78 -13.28
N LYS A 97 -39.66 12.96 -13.91
CA LYS A 97 -40.73 13.60 -14.69
C LYS A 97 -40.17 14.35 -15.93
N LYS A 98 -39.93 13.63 -17.02
CA LYS A 98 -39.86 14.13 -18.41
C LYS A 98 -40.26 12.96 -19.32
N GLY A 99 -41.18 13.03 -20.27
CA GLY A 99 -42.22 13.98 -20.61
C GLY A 99 -43.20 13.24 -21.53
N LYS A 100 -44.50 13.52 -21.43
CA LYS A 100 -45.48 13.16 -22.46
C LYS A 100 -45.84 14.46 -23.19
N ARG A 101 -45.28 14.67 -24.38
CA ARG A 101 -45.86 15.57 -25.38
C ARG A 101 -45.97 14.78 -26.68
N THR A 102 -47.17 14.22 -26.89
CA THR A 102 -47.56 13.67 -28.19
C THR A 102 -47.82 14.85 -29.12
N ILE A 103 -47.04 14.97 -30.19
CA ILE A 103 -47.28 15.93 -31.27
C ILE A 103 -48.24 15.26 -32.26
N THR A 104 -49.47 15.78 -32.34
CA THR A 104 -50.46 15.37 -33.34
C THR A 104 -50.21 16.15 -34.63
N ILE A 105 -49.77 15.46 -35.69
CA ILE A 105 -49.65 16.01 -37.05
C ILE A 105 -51.01 15.79 -37.75
N LYS A 106 -51.78 16.86 -38.01
CA LYS A 106 -52.91 16.80 -38.95
C LYS A 106 -52.40 17.09 -40.36
N ARG A 107 -52.62 16.14 -41.28
CA ARG A 107 -52.47 16.32 -42.74
C ARG A 107 -53.82 16.74 -43.33
N LYS A 108 -53.88 17.94 -43.90
CA LYS A 108 -54.42 18.32 -45.23
C LYS A 108 -54.53 19.82 -45.32
#